data_AF-A0AAU3TGY4-F1
#
_entry.id   AF-A0AAU3TGY4-F1
#
_cell.length_a   1.000
_cell.length_b   1.000
_cell.length_c   1.000
_cell.angle_alpha   90.00
_cell.angle_beta   90.00
_cell.angle_gamma   90.00
#
_symmetry.space_group_name_H-M   'P 1'
#
loop_
_entity.id
_entity.type
_entity.pdbx_description
1 polymer ?
#
loop_
_entity_poly.entity_id
_entity_poly.type
_entity_poly.pdbx_seq_one_letter_code
_entity_poly.pdbx_strand_id
1 'polypeptide(L)'
;MSEKNDDGANREAKRSARERLQVEREREKKREKRRRTLVVASAVVGVLGLAAVVGLIAANTDKGDKSAKAGPVSAPSGATGKDALVIQTGKPEAKSTLTVWEDFRCPACKSFETNYRDTVHELEAKGLLKVDYHLVTLIDGNMGGSGSLKGANAAACAQDAGKFAAYHDVLFENQPQETSDAYGTNAKLLELAAKVPGLDTPEFRKCVEDGTHNSWVNKSFEAFRAGKFRGTPSVLLNGKDIFADQANPVTPQKLKEQVEAAAKGTGGGAGAASASPSPSASASASGSSFSSSKGSKGSKTSGSGTSSASSPSAAKSSSTTSGSRAGSAGASQGAAED
;
A
#
# COMPACT_ATOMS: atom_id res chain seq x y z
N MET A 1 112.34 11.78 0.82
CA MET A 1 111.24 11.80 -0.15
C MET A 1 110.12 10.92 0.38
N SER A 2 108.86 11.37 0.27
CA SER A 2 107.62 10.60 0.50
C SER A 2 107.00 10.63 1.91
N GLU A 3 106.42 11.76 2.33
CA GLU A 3 105.49 11.75 3.49
C GLU A 3 104.45 12.90 3.47
N LYS A 4 104.05 13.39 2.29
CA LYS A 4 103.14 14.55 2.19
C LYS A 4 101.82 14.31 1.43
N ASN A 5 101.49 13.06 1.08
CA ASN A 5 100.34 12.77 0.21
C ASN A 5 99.10 12.16 0.90
N ASP A 6 99.17 11.75 2.18
CA ASP A 6 98.04 11.08 2.84
C ASP A 6 96.99 12.03 3.45
N ASP A 7 97.37 13.25 3.85
CA ASP A 7 96.44 14.21 4.46
C ASP A 7 95.48 14.87 3.45
N GLY A 8 95.91 15.01 2.19
CA GLY A 8 95.10 15.57 1.11
C GLY A 8 93.95 14.64 0.72
N ALA A 9 94.28 13.36 0.49
CA ALA A 9 93.31 12.33 0.09
C ALA A 9 92.21 12.11 1.15
N ASN A 10 92.56 12.15 2.45
CA ASN A 10 91.60 11.99 3.55
C ASN A 10 90.62 13.19 3.65
N ARG A 11 91.08 14.41 3.33
CA ARG A 11 90.23 15.62 3.33
C ARG A 11 89.27 15.65 2.13
N GLU A 12 89.72 15.22 0.96
CA GLU A 12 88.88 15.12 -0.24
C GLU A 12 87.84 13.99 -0.13
N ALA A 13 88.22 12.84 0.44
CA ALA A 13 87.29 11.75 0.77
C ALA A 13 86.21 12.20 1.78
N LYS A 14 86.59 12.98 2.81
CA LYS A 14 85.64 13.55 3.79
C LYS A 14 84.73 14.64 3.18
N ARG A 15 85.21 15.39 2.19
CA ARG A 15 84.41 16.41 1.49
C ARG A 15 83.36 15.77 0.56
N SER A 16 83.77 14.76 -0.22
CA SER A 16 82.87 14.01 -1.10
C SER A 16 81.82 13.19 -0.33
N ALA A 17 82.15 12.66 0.85
CA ALA A 17 81.18 12.00 1.73
C ALA A 17 80.11 12.98 2.26
N ARG A 18 80.50 14.21 2.60
CA ARG A 18 79.55 15.26 3.05
C ARG A 18 78.65 15.75 1.91
N GLU A 19 79.18 15.87 0.71
CA GLU A 19 78.40 16.25 -0.49
C GLU A 19 77.37 15.17 -0.85
N ARG A 20 77.74 13.88 -0.80
CA ARG A 20 76.81 12.76 -1.03
C ARG A 20 75.64 12.76 -0.02
N LEU A 21 75.92 13.01 1.26
CA LEU A 21 74.89 13.12 2.31
C LEU A 21 74.03 14.39 2.19
N GLN A 22 74.52 15.46 1.55
CA GLN A 22 73.70 16.64 1.25
C GLN A 22 72.79 16.37 0.05
N VAL A 23 73.30 15.72 -1.00
CA VAL A 23 72.52 15.33 -2.18
C VAL A 23 71.43 14.31 -1.81
N GLU A 24 71.69 13.37 -0.91
CA GLU A 24 70.69 12.42 -0.40
C GLU A 24 69.61 13.11 0.42
N ARG A 25 69.98 13.99 1.37
CA ARG A 25 69.00 14.77 2.15
C ARG A 25 68.16 15.71 1.29
N GLU A 26 68.72 16.26 0.22
CA GLU A 26 67.94 17.04 -0.75
C GLU A 26 67.00 16.18 -1.59
N ARG A 27 67.42 14.97 -1.97
CA ARG A 27 66.56 13.99 -2.66
C ARG A 27 65.44 13.51 -1.76
N GLU A 28 65.71 13.26 -0.48
CA GLU A 28 64.69 12.91 0.52
C GLU A 28 63.72 14.05 0.77
N LYS A 29 64.19 15.28 0.99
CA LYS A 29 63.32 16.47 1.13
C LYS A 29 62.47 16.71 -0.12
N LYS A 30 63.01 16.47 -1.33
CA LYS A 30 62.25 16.57 -2.59
C LYS A 30 61.22 15.44 -2.72
N ARG A 31 61.54 14.21 -2.29
CA ARG A 31 60.60 13.07 -2.25
C ARG A 31 59.50 13.29 -1.22
N GLU A 32 59.80 13.81 -0.04
CA GLU A 32 58.83 14.13 1.01
C GLU A 32 57.91 15.28 0.58
N LYS A 33 58.45 16.35 -0.02
CA LYS A 33 57.64 17.42 -0.62
C LYS A 33 56.74 16.89 -1.72
N ARG A 34 57.27 16.07 -2.66
CA ARG A 34 56.44 15.43 -3.71
C ARG A 34 55.37 14.52 -3.11
N ARG A 35 55.68 13.70 -2.10
CA ARG A 35 54.70 12.84 -1.41
C ARG A 35 53.63 13.66 -0.70
N ARG A 36 54.01 14.74 0.00
CA ARG A 36 53.06 15.64 0.66
C ARG A 36 52.17 16.37 -0.34
N THR A 37 52.75 16.86 -1.44
CA THR A 37 51.99 17.48 -2.54
C THR A 37 51.05 16.47 -3.19
N LEU A 38 51.48 15.22 -3.43
CA LEU A 38 50.63 14.17 -4.00
C LEU A 38 49.49 13.76 -3.04
N VAL A 39 49.76 13.63 -1.74
CA VAL A 39 48.75 13.31 -0.72
C VAL A 39 47.74 14.44 -0.58
N VAL A 40 48.19 15.70 -0.57
CA VAL A 40 47.28 16.85 -0.53
C VAL A 40 46.49 16.97 -1.82
N ALA A 41 47.11 16.77 -2.99
CA ALA A 41 46.42 16.77 -4.27
C ALA A 41 45.39 15.63 -4.36
N SER A 42 45.72 14.43 -3.90
CA SER A 42 44.77 13.30 -3.85
C SER A 42 43.64 13.54 -2.85
N ALA A 43 43.91 14.20 -1.72
CA ALA A 43 42.88 14.57 -0.76
C ALA A 43 41.94 15.63 -1.34
N VAL A 44 42.45 16.65 -2.04
CA VAL A 44 41.64 17.67 -2.71
C VAL A 44 40.80 17.04 -3.84
N VAL A 45 41.39 16.19 -4.67
CA VAL A 45 40.65 15.48 -5.73
C VAL A 45 39.62 14.51 -5.12
N GLY A 46 39.94 13.84 -4.01
CA GLY A 46 39.00 12.98 -3.28
C GLY A 46 37.84 13.76 -2.67
N VAL A 47 38.09 14.93 -2.09
CA VAL A 47 37.06 15.83 -1.54
C VAL A 47 36.21 16.43 -2.64
N LEU A 48 36.80 16.86 -3.76
CA LEU A 48 36.07 17.35 -4.93
C LEU A 48 35.25 16.25 -5.61
N GLY A 49 35.79 15.02 -5.66
CA GLY A 49 35.07 13.84 -6.15
C GLY A 49 33.90 13.47 -5.24
N LEU A 50 34.09 13.48 -3.92
CA LEU A 50 33.01 13.31 -2.95
C LEU A 50 31.98 14.43 -3.04
N ALA A 51 32.40 15.69 -3.21
CA ALA A 51 31.48 16.82 -3.41
C ALA A 51 30.73 16.73 -4.75
N ALA A 52 31.34 16.19 -5.80
CA ALA A 52 30.69 15.93 -7.08
C ALA A 52 29.72 14.73 -6.99
N VAL A 53 30.06 13.68 -6.24
CA VAL A 53 29.17 12.54 -5.99
C VAL A 53 28.01 12.95 -5.08
N VAL A 54 28.28 13.71 -4.02
CA VAL A 54 27.25 14.32 -3.17
C VAL A 54 26.43 15.35 -3.95
N GLY A 55 27.04 16.08 -4.89
CA GLY A 55 26.35 17.00 -5.80
C GLY A 55 25.50 16.28 -6.85
N LEU A 56 25.92 15.10 -7.33
CA LEU A 56 25.18 14.25 -8.24
C LEU A 56 24.04 13.53 -7.51
N ILE A 57 24.28 13.09 -6.28
CA ILE A 57 23.25 12.57 -5.38
C ILE A 57 22.28 13.70 -5.03
N ALA A 58 22.76 14.90 -4.65
CA ALA A 58 21.96 16.09 -4.38
C ALA A 58 21.12 16.50 -5.58
N ALA A 59 21.70 16.60 -6.79
CA ALA A 59 20.98 16.92 -8.01
C ALA A 59 19.99 15.82 -8.44
N ASN A 60 20.21 14.56 -8.05
CA ASN A 60 19.24 13.48 -8.21
C ASN A 60 18.23 13.39 -7.03
N THR A 61 18.55 13.94 -5.85
CA THR A 61 17.66 14.07 -4.69
C THR A 61 16.96 15.44 -4.65
N ASP A 62 17.25 16.35 -5.57
CA ASP A 62 16.45 17.55 -5.88
C ASP A 62 15.20 17.21 -6.72
N LYS A 63 15.00 15.91 -7.02
CA LYS A 63 13.68 15.30 -7.28
C LYS A 63 13.01 14.75 -6.00
N GLY A 64 13.50 15.13 -4.82
CA GLY A 64 13.16 14.50 -3.54
C GLY A 64 12.66 15.43 -2.44
N ASP A 65 12.60 16.75 -2.64
CA ASP A 65 11.98 17.69 -1.69
C ASP A 65 11.02 18.65 -2.38
N LYS A 66 10.02 18.08 -3.05
CA LYS A 66 8.69 18.66 -2.99
C LYS A 66 7.99 17.94 -1.87
N SER A 67 7.72 18.67 -0.77
CA SER A 67 6.44 18.52 -0.07
C SER A 67 5.41 18.10 -1.10
N ALA A 68 4.82 16.91 -0.95
CA ALA A 68 3.96 16.32 -1.95
C ALA A 68 2.82 17.28 -2.31
N LYS A 69 3.07 18.17 -3.27
CA LYS A 69 2.06 18.52 -4.25
C LYS A 69 1.84 17.20 -4.95
N ALA A 70 0.84 16.47 -4.48
CA ALA A 70 0.22 15.38 -5.20
C ALA A 70 0.22 15.79 -6.68
N GLY A 71 0.79 14.94 -7.54
CA GLY A 71 0.51 15.06 -8.97
C GLY A 71 -1.00 15.17 -9.16
N PRO A 72 -1.48 15.72 -10.30
CA PRO A 72 -2.90 15.83 -10.54
C PRO A 72 -3.56 14.47 -10.31
N VAL A 73 -4.49 14.42 -9.36
CA VAL A 73 -5.26 13.21 -9.05
C VAL A 73 -6.10 12.92 -10.28
N SER A 74 -5.83 11.79 -10.94
CA SER A 74 -6.59 11.38 -12.12
C SER A 74 -7.92 10.76 -11.68
N ALA A 75 -8.95 11.60 -11.55
CA ALA A 75 -10.30 11.14 -11.25
C ALA A 75 -10.94 10.53 -12.51
N PRO A 76 -11.77 9.48 -12.37
CA PRO A 76 -12.54 8.97 -13.50
C PRO A 76 -13.57 10.00 -13.97
N SER A 77 -14.01 9.85 -15.21
CA SER A 77 -14.96 10.73 -15.86
C SER A 77 -16.28 10.78 -15.08
N GLY A 78 -16.82 11.99 -14.92
CA GLY A 78 -18.05 12.20 -14.17
C GLY A 78 -17.94 11.93 -12.65
N ALA A 79 -16.74 11.80 -12.08
CA ALA A 79 -16.58 11.71 -10.63
C ALA A 79 -17.13 12.97 -9.93
N THR A 80 -17.86 12.76 -8.83
CA THR A 80 -18.59 13.82 -8.12
C THR A 80 -18.20 13.90 -6.64
N GLY A 81 -18.94 14.70 -5.87
CA GLY A 81 -18.72 14.87 -4.44
C GLY A 81 -17.50 15.71 -4.10
N LYS A 82 -17.18 15.75 -2.81
CA LYS A 82 -15.99 16.47 -2.32
C LYS A 82 -14.74 15.85 -2.94
N ASP A 83 -13.85 16.69 -3.46
CA ASP A 83 -12.59 16.28 -4.07
C ASP A 83 -12.75 15.37 -5.32
N ALA A 84 -13.95 15.27 -5.89
CA ALA A 84 -14.30 14.37 -6.99
C ALA A 84 -14.02 12.89 -6.66
N LEU A 85 -14.29 12.44 -5.43
CA LEU A 85 -13.97 11.09 -4.93
C LEU A 85 -15.16 10.10 -4.96
N VAL A 86 -16.22 10.43 -5.69
CA VAL A 86 -17.44 9.61 -5.78
C VAL A 86 -17.65 9.16 -7.22
N ILE A 87 -17.91 7.87 -7.42
CA ILE A 87 -18.56 7.36 -8.63
C ILE A 87 -20.05 7.24 -8.33
N GLN A 88 -20.88 8.04 -9.00
CA GLN A 88 -22.33 8.04 -8.77
C GLN A 88 -23.05 7.19 -9.82
N THR A 89 -23.94 6.32 -9.37
CA THR A 89 -24.89 5.60 -10.20
C THR A 89 -26.33 6.02 -9.87
N GLY A 90 -27.27 5.68 -10.75
CA GLY A 90 -28.65 6.15 -10.67
C GLY A 90 -28.83 7.60 -11.15
N LYS A 91 -30.03 8.16 -10.93
CA LYS A 91 -30.35 9.52 -11.39
C LYS A 91 -29.87 10.56 -10.36
N PRO A 92 -29.13 11.61 -10.75
CA PRO A 92 -28.63 12.62 -9.81
C PRO A 92 -29.72 13.31 -8.97
N GLU A 93 -30.95 13.37 -9.50
CA GLU A 93 -32.12 14.00 -8.88
C GLU A 93 -32.89 13.07 -7.92
N ALA A 94 -32.46 11.82 -7.76
CA ALA A 94 -33.06 10.89 -6.83
C ALA A 94 -33.03 11.46 -5.40
N LYS A 95 -34.17 11.38 -4.69
CA LYS A 95 -34.31 11.96 -3.35
C LYS A 95 -33.50 11.23 -2.28
N SER A 96 -33.26 9.94 -2.48
CA SER A 96 -32.46 9.12 -1.56
C SER A 96 -31.08 8.89 -2.14
N THR A 97 -30.07 8.96 -1.26
CA THR A 97 -28.67 8.63 -1.59
C THR A 97 -28.20 7.48 -0.71
N LEU A 98 -27.67 6.43 -1.34
CA LEU A 98 -26.95 5.36 -0.64
C LEU A 98 -25.45 5.62 -0.82
N THR A 99 -24.74 5.93 0.25
CA THR A 99 -23.28 6.05 0.21
C THR A 99 -22.66 4.71 0.57
N VAL A 100 -21.77 4.20 -0.27
CA VAL A 100 -21.13 2.89 -0.08
C VAL A 100 -19.61 3.08 -0.10
N TRP A 101 -18.95 2.81 1.03
CA TRP A 101 -17.49 2.68 1.09
C TRP A 101 -17.11 1.20 1.06
N GLU A 102 -16.38 0.79 0.05
CA GLU A 102 -16.17 -0.63 -0.21
C GLU A 102 -14.82 -0.95 -0.84
N ASP A 103 -14.43 -2.21 -0.70
CA ASP A 103 -13.17 -2.77 -1.17
C ASP A 103 -13.46 -4.05 -1.98
N PHE A 104 -12.93 -4.11 -3.20
CA PHE A 104 -13.17 -5.24 -4.11
C PHE A 104 -12.61 -6.58 -3.63
N ARG A 105 -11.74 -6.62 -2.61
CA ARG A 105 -11.27 -7.86 -1.98
C ARG A 105 -12.04 -8.23 -0.71
N CYS A 106 -12.88 -7.34 -0.17
CA CYS A 106 -13.54 -7.54 1.10
C CYS A 106 -14.73 -8.52 0.99
N PRO A 107 -14.75 -9.64 1.74
CA PRO A 107 -15.86 -10.59 1.72
C PRO A 107 -17.18 -10.01 2.23
N ALA A 108 -17.14 -9.08 3.18
CA ALA A 108 -18.34 -8.42 3.67
C ALA A 108 -18.94 -7.49 2.61
N CYS A 109 -18.11 -6.86 1.76
CA CYS A 109 -18.60 -6.07 0.62
C CYS A 109 -19.27 -6.98 -0.40
N LYS A 110 -18.66 -8.14 -0.73
CA LYS A 110 -19.30 -9.14 -1.58
C LYS A 110 -20.64 -9.60 -1.01
N SER A 111 -20.72 -9.86 0.29
CA SER A 111 -21.97 -10.24 0.93
C SER A 111 -23.03 -9.15 0.80
N PHE A 112 -22.67 -7.89 1.04
CA PHE A 112 -23.58 -6.77 0.83
C PHE A 112 -24.06 -6.71 -0.63
N GLU A 113 -23.14 -6.69 -1.59
CA GLU A 113 -23.50 -6.58 -3.01
C GLU A 113 -24.36 -7.76 -3.48
N THR A 114 -24.04 -8.98 -3.06
CA THR A 114 -24.85 -10.18 -3.37
C THR A 114 -26.29 -10.05 -2.86
N ASN A 115 -26.50 -9.43 -1.70
CA ASN A 115 -27.82 -9.39 -1.05
C ASN A 115 -28.64 -8.14 -1.41
N TYR A 116 -27.99 -7.02 -1.76
CA TYR A 116 -28.67 -5.73 -1.94
C TYR A 116 -28.74 -5.27 -3.40
N ARG A 117 -27.87 -5.77 -4.28
CA ARG A 117 -27.75 -5.32 -5.68
C ARG A 117 -29.08 -5.26 -6.42
N ASP A 118 -29.86 -6.33 -6.40
CA ASP A 118 -31.14 -6.37 -7.15
C ASP A 118 -32.09 -5.26 -6.69
N THR A 119 -32.15 -5.01 -5.38
CA THR A 119 -32.97 -3.94 -4.83
C THR A 119 -32.41 -2.57 -5.18
N VAL A 120 -31.09 -2.39 -5.10
CA VAL A 120 -30.42 -1.13 -5.47
C VAL A 120 -30.69 -0.81 -6.95
N HIS A 121 -30.44 -1.75 -7.86
CA HIS A 121 -30.69 -1.58 -9.29
C HIS A 121 -32.16 -1.31 -9.60
N GLU A 122 -33.09 -2.01 -8.94
CA GLU A 122 -34.52 -1.74 -9.11
C GLU A 122 -34.85 -0.27 -8.75
N LEU A 123 -34.32 0.22 -7.63
CA LEU A 123 -34.58 1.57 -7.15
C LEU A 123 -33.89 2.65 -8.00
N GLU A 124 -32.69 2.39 -8.50
CA GLU A 124 -31.99 3.26 -9.45
C GLU A 124 -32.72 3.33 -10.79
N ALA A 125 -33.18 2.20 -11.32
CA ALA A 125 -33.96 2.14 -12.56
C ALA A 125 -35.28 2.92 -12.45
N LYS A 126 -35.94 2.86 -11.28
CA LYS A 126 -37.10 3.68 -10.96
C LYS A 126 -36.75 5.17 -10.76
N GLY A 127 -35.47 5.53 -10.64
CA GLY A 127 -35.00 6.88 -10.37
C GLY A 127 -35.25 7.35 -8.94
N LEU A 128 -35.46 6.43 -8.00
CA LEU A 128 -35.77 6.74 -6.61
C LEU A 128 -34.52 6.77 -5.72
N LEU A 129 -33.48 6.06 -6.15
CA LEU A 129 -32.19 5.97 -5.49
C LEU A 129 -31.09 6.41 -6.44
N LYS A 130 -30.07 7.04 -5.86
CA LYS A 130 -28.73 7.12 -6.42
C LYS A 130 -27.74 6.55 -5.43
N VAL A 131 -26.66 5.96 -5.93
CA VAL A 131 -25.61 5.40 -5.09
C VAL A 131 -24.32 6.19 -5.31
N ASP A 132 -23.69 6.59 -4.22
CA ASP A 132 -22.39 7.25 -4.20
C ASP A 132 -21.35 6.24 -3.74
N TYR A 133 -20.62 5.65 -4.68
CA TYR A 133 -19.56 4.68 -4.40
C TYR A 133 -18.23 5.37 -4.11
N HIS A 134 -17.62 4.95 -3.02
CA HIS A 134 -16.27 5.30 -2.63
C HIS A 134 -15.41 4.03 -2.54
N LEU A 135 -14.45 3.93 -3.45
CA LEU A 135 -13.58 2.77 -3.55
C LEU A 135 -12.39 2.91 -2.60
N VAL A 136 -12.09 1.87 -1.84
CA VAL A 136 -11.02 1.89 -0.84
C VAL A 136 -10.12 0.65 -0.92
N THR A 137 -8.99 0.69 -0.22
CA THR A 137 -7.94 -0.35 -0.27
C THR A 137 -7.60 -0.87 1.14
N LEU A 138 -8.65 -1.16 1.92
CA LEU A 138 -8.51 -1.60 3.30
C LEU A 138 -7.83 -2.98 3.40
N ILE A 139 -8.17 -3.91 2.51
CA ILE A 139 -7.64 -5.27 2.54
C ILE A 139 -6.17 -5.31 2.15
N ASP A 140 -5.75 -4.54 1.14
CA ASP A 140 -4.33 -4.38 0.79
C ASP A 140 -3.51 -3.87 1.99
N GLY A 141 -4.05 -2.94 2.79
CA GLY A 141 -3.39 -2.42 3.99
C GLY A 141 -3.29 -3.43 5.14
N ASN A 142 -4.27 -4.34 5.26
CA ASN A 142 -4.33 -5.33 6.35
C ASN A 142 -3.60 -6.64 6.03
N MET A 143 -3.62 -7.07 4.77
CA MET A 143 -3.17 -8.39 4.33
C MET A 143 -2.02 -8.33 3.31
N GLY A 144 -1.65 -7.14 2.85
CA GLY A 144 -0.72 -6.96 1.73
C GLY A 144 -1.37 -7.29 0.39
N GLY A 145 -0.57 -7.19 -0.68
CA GLY A 145 -1.06 -7.32 -2.06
C GLY A 145 -1.44 -5.98 -2.67
N SER A 146 -2.09 -6.04 -3.84
CA SER A 146 -2.49 -4.84 -4.59
C SER A 146 -3.87 -4.96 -5.24
N GLY A 147 -4.60 -6.05 -4.98
CA GLY A 147 -5.84 -6.35 -5.67
C GLY A 147 -6.99 -5.41 -5.30
N SER A 148 -6.98 -4.79 -4.11
CA SER A 148 -7.97 -3.76 -3.81
C SER A 148 -7.72 -2.52 -4.65
N LEU A 149 -6.47 -2.05 -4.68
CA LEU A 149 -6.06 -0.88 -5.47
C LEU A 149 -6.31 -1.10 -6.97
N LYS A 150 -5.86 -2.23 -7.50
CA LYS A 150 -6.00 -2.54 -8.93
C LYS A 150 -7.45 -2.80 -9.33
N GLY A 151 -8.22 -3.51 -8.50
CA GLY A 151 -9.66 -3.68 -8.71
C GLY A 151 -10.39 -2.34 -8.74
N ALA A 152 -10.08 -1.45 -7.80
CA ALA A 152 -10.65 -0.11 -7.74
C ALA A 152 -10.24 0.76 -8.94
N ASN A 153 -8.98 0.69 -9.37
CA ASN A 153 -8.51 1.35 -10.59
C ASN A 153 -9.27 0.84 -11.83
N ALA A 154 -9.45 -0.47 -11.97
CA ALA A 154 -10.16 -1.04 -13.11
C ALA A 154 -11.64 -0.66 -13.10
N ALA A 155 -12.28 -0.60 -11.93
CA ALA A 155 -13.64 -0.07 -11.80
C ALA A 155 -13.72 1.41 -12.22
N ALA A 156 -12.76 2.24 -11.80
CA ALA A 156 -12.67 3.64 -12.24
C ALA A 156 -12.44 3.75 -13.76
N CYS A 157 -11.60 2.90 -14.37
CA CYS A 157 -11.46 2.84 -15.83
C CYS A 157 -12.77 2.42 -16.52
N ALA A 158 -13.57 1.56 -15.90
CA ALA A 158 -14.89 1.21 -16.42
C ALA A 158 -15.87 2.39 -16.32
N GLN A 159 -15.70 3.27 -15.33
CA GLN A 159 -16.43 4.53 -15.25
C GLN A 159 -16.11 5.46 -16.44
N ASP A 160 -14.85 5.54 -16.88
CA ASP A 160 -14.47 6.27 -18.10
C ASP A 160 -15.20 5.77 -19.36
N ALA A 161 -15.51 4.48 -19.40
CA ALA A 161 -16.29 3.86 -20.47
C ALA A 161 -17.82 3.91 -20.25
N GLY A 162 -18.30 4.49 -19.14
CA GLY A 162 -19.72 4.49 -18.77
C GLY A 162 -20.28 3.09 -18.43
N LYS A 163 -19.40 2.18 -17.99
CA LYS A 163 -19.70 0.76 -17.70
C LYS A 163 -19.41 0.37 -16.25
N PHE A 164 -19.25 1.36 -15.35
CA PHE A 164 -18.93 1.11 -13.95
C PHE A 164 -19.87 0.11 -13.29
N ALA A 165 -21.19 0.33 -13.29
CA ALA A 165 -22.15 -0.53 -12.59
C ALA A 165 -22.04 -2.00 -13.03
N ALA A 166 -22.06 -2.25 -14.34
CA ALA A 166 -21.96 -3.61 -14.88
C ALA A 166 -20.61 -4.29 -14.56
N TYR A 167 -19.51 -3.54 -14.51
CA TYR A 167 -18.20 -4.10 -14.20
C TYR A 167 -17.99 -4.30 -12.70
N HIS A 168 -18.47 -3.37 -11.88
CA HIS A 168 -18.56 -3.49 -10.43
C HIS A 168 -19.29 -4.78 -10.05
N ASP A 169 -20.42 -5.06 -10.70
CA ASP A 169 -21.17 -6.29 -10.49
C ASP A 169 -20.33 -7.54 -10.72
N VAL A 170 -19.68 -7.58 -11.89
CA VAL A 170 -18.82 -8.68 -12.31
C VAL A 170 -17.65 -8.87 -11.34
N LEU A 171 -17.03 -7.79 -10.85
CA LEU A 171 -15.95 -7.86 -9.88
C LEU A 171 -16.41 -8.48 -8.55
N PHE A 172 -17.61 -8.18 -8.07
CA PHE A 172 -18.10 -8.79 -6.82
C PHE A 172 -18.59 -10.24 -7.01
N GLU A 173 -19.25 -10.56 -8.12
CA GLU A 173 -19.66 -11.93 -8.45
C GLU A 173 -18.46 -12.87 -8.53
N ASN A 174 -17.35 -12.38 -9.09
CA ASN A 174 -16.13 -13.15 -9.31
C ASN A 174 -15.05 -12.88 -8.25
N GLN A 175 -15.40 -12.20 -7.16
CA GLN A 175 -14.45 -11.84 -6.10
C GLN A 175 -13.73 -13.11 -5.60
N PRO A 176 -12.38 -13.13 -5.63
CA PRO A 176 -11.59 -14.25 -5.14
C PRO A 176 -11.71 -14.39 -3.62
N GLN A 177 -11.17 -15.47 -3.05
CA GLN A 177 -10.99 -15.53 -1.61
C GLN A 177 -10.09 -14.39 -1.15
N GLU A 178 -10.38 -13.79 0.01
CA GLU A 178 -9.67 -12.61 0.53
C GLU A 178 -8.15 -12.80 0.64
N THR A 179 -7.72 -14.03 0.98
CA THR A 179 -6.32 -14.46 1.08
C THR A 179 -5.62 -14.58 -0.28
N SER A 180 -6.37 -14.56 -1.39
CA SER A 180 -5.84 -14.62 -2.75
C SER A 180 -5.84 -13.23 -3.39
N ASP A 181 -4.65 -12.73 -3.72
CA ASP A 181 -4.50 -11.44 -4.40
C ASP A 181 -4.71 -11.56 -5.93
N ALA A 182 -5.72 -12.32 -6.39
CA ALA A 182 -5.93 -12.56 -7.82
C ALA A 182 -6.21 -11.26 -8.60
N TYR A 183 -6.92 -10.30 -7.98
CA TYR A 183 -7.14 -8.96 -8.51
C TYR A 183 -5.87 -8.10 -8.53
N GLY A 184 -4.79 -8.55 -7.89
CA GLY A 184 -3.45 -7.96 -8.00
C GLY A 184 -2.83 -8.08 -9.41
N THR A 185 -3.50 -8.77 -10.34
CA THR A 185 -3.04 -8.94 -11.73
C THR A 185 -3.97 -8.26 -12.72
N ASN A 186 -3.41 -7.45 -13.63
CA ASN A 186 -4.21 -6.77 -14.66
C ASN A 186 -4.87 -7.79 -15.58
N ALA A 187 -4.18 -8.90 -15.89
CA ALA A 187 -4.73 -9.99 -16.71
C ALA A 187 -6.06 -10.51 -16.16
N LYS A 188 -6.19 -10.70 -14.83
CA LYS A 188 -7.46 -11.16 -14.25
C LYS A 188 -8.57 -10.12 -14.38
N LEU A 189 -8.25 -8.84 -14.16
CA LEU A 189 -9.21 -7.76 -14.28
C LEU A 189 -9.71 -7.61 -15.73
N LEU A 190 -8.80 -7.71 -16.70
CA LEU A 190 -9.14 -7.68 -18.13
C LEU A 190 -9.96 -8.91 -18.57
N GLU A 191 -9.63 -10.11 -18.06
CA GLU A 191 -10.44 -11.32 -18.28
C GLU A 191 -11.89 -11.12 -17.80
N LEU A 192 -12.07 -10.50 -16.64
CA LEU A 192 -13.40 -10.19 -16.12
C LEU A 192 -14.10 -9.09 -16.93
N ALA A 193 -13.36 -8.10 -17.43
CA ALA A 193 -13.93 -7.02 -18.23
C ALA A 193 -14.56 -7.54 -19.53
N ALA A 194 -14.03 -8.63 -20.10
CA ALA A 194 -14.62 -9.30 -21.26
C ALA A 194 -16.04 -9.84 -21.03
N LYS A 195 -16.49 -9.97 -19.77
CA LYS A 195 -17.87 -10.34 -19.42
C LYS A 195 -18.86 -9.16 -19.57
N VAL A 196 -18.36 -7.94 -19.70
CA VAL A 196 -19.19 -6.73 -19.86
C VAL A 196 -19.18 -6.29 -21.32
N PRO A 197 -20.32 -6.36 -22.03
CA PRO A 197 -20.38 -5.97 -23.44
C PRO A 197 -19.89 -4.54 -23.69
N GLY A 198 -18.87 -4.42 -24.54
CA GLY A 198 -18.30 -3.14 -24.98
C GLY A 198 -17.34 -2.48 -23.99
N LEU A 199 -16.95 -3.15 -22.90
CA LEU A 199 -15.98 -2.61 -21.95
C LEU A 199 -14.52 -2.88 -22.37
N ASP A 200 -14.26 -4.06 -22.90
CA ASP A 200 -12.90 -4.52 -23.20
C ASP A 200 -12.33 -3.87 -24.48
N THR A 201 -12.03 -2.57 -24.39
CA THR A 201 -11.47 -1.76 -25.48
C THR A 201 -9.96 -1.50 -25.26
N PRO A 202 -9.21 -1.10 -26.30
CA PRO A 202 -7.81 -0.69 -26.14
C PRO A 202 -7.61 0.43 -25.11
N GLU A 203 -8.54 1.39 -25.05
CA GLU A 203 -8.51 2.50 -24.10
C GLU A 203 -8.69 2.02 -22.66
N PHE A 204 -9.68 1.14 -22.43
CA PHE A 204 -9.91 0.54 -21.12
C PHE A 204 -8.70 -0.28 -20.67
N ARG A 205 -8.17 -1.15 -21.55
CA ARG A 205 -6.99 -1.98 -21.27
C ARG A 205 -5.80 -1.13 -20.85
N LYS A 206 -5.51 -0.07 -21.64
CA LYS A 206 -4.44 0.87 -21.32
C LYS A 206 -4.66 1.57 -19.99
N CYS A 207 -5.89 2.04 -19.71
CA CYS A 207 -6.22 2.68 -18.44
C CYS A 207 -5.93 1.76 -17.23
N VAL A 208 -6.34 0.49 -17.33
CA VAL A 208 -6.10 -0.54 -16.31
C VAL A 208 -4.61 -0.81 -16.16
N GLU A 209 -3.91 -0.98 -17.27
CA GLU A 209 -2.49 -1.34 -17.30
C GLU A 209 -1.58 -0.24 -16.73
N ASP A 210 -1.88 1.01 -17.07
CA ASP A 210 -1.14 2.18 -16.59
C ASP A 210 -1.47 2.52 -15.13
N GLY A 211 -2.51 1.92 -14.54
CA GLY A 211 -2.96 2.26 -13.19
C GLY A 211 -3.45 3.71 -13.10
N THR A 212 -4.13 4.18 -14.15
CA THR A 212 -4.45 5.59 -14.40
C THR A 212 -5.10 6.29 -13.20
N HIS A 213 -5.99 5.61 -12.49
CA HIS A 213 -6.74 6.16 -11.34
C HIS A 213 -6.16 5.74 -9.98
N ASN A 214 -5.00 5.08 -9.91
CA ASN A 214 -4.40 4.65 -8.63
C ASN A 214 -4.26 5.81 -7.63
N SER A 215 -3.85 7.00 -8.09
CA SER A 215 -3.74 8.19 -7.22
C SER A 215 -5.10 8.63 -6.66
N TRP A 216 -6.16 8.46 -7.44
CA TRP A 216 -7.52 8.81 -7.04
C TRP A 216 -8.08 7.81 -6.03
N VAL A 217 -7.85 6.51 -6.25
CA VAL A 217 -8.21 5.46 -5.30
C VAL A 217 -7.50 5.68 -3.95
N ASN A 218 -6.20 6.00 -3.98
CA ASN A 218 -5.45 6.29 -2.76
C ASN A 218 -6.02 7.50 -2.00
N LYS A 219 -6.41 8.57 -2.72
CA LYS A 219 -7.06 9.74 -2.12
C LYS A 219 -8.46 9.42 -1.56
N SER A 220 -9.22 8.55 -2.22
CA SER A 220 -10.48 8.02 -1.71
C SER A 220 -10.25 7.25 -0.39
N PHE A 221 -9.22 6.40 -0.33
CA PHE A 221 -8.87 5.69 0.90
C PHE A 221 -8.36 6.60 2.02
N GLU A 222 -7.67 7.70 1.69
CA GLU A 222 -7.36 8.76 2.66
C GLU A 222 -8.62 9.40 3.25
N ALA A 223 -9.61 9.71 2.40
CA ALA A 223 -10.89 10.26 2.84
C ALA A 223 -11.64 9.26 3.73
N PHE A 224 -11.62 7.97 3.41
CA PHE A 224 -12.18 6.90 4.25
C PHE A 224 -11.58 6.91 5.66
N ARG A 225 -10.25 6.96 5.77
CA ARG A 225 -9.55 7.01 7.06
C ARG A 225 -9.85 8.29 7.82
N ALA A 226 -9.88 9.44 7.13
CA ALA A 226 -10.23 10.73 7.74
C ALA A 226 -11.68 10.76 8.26
N GLY A 227 -12.59 10.06 7.57
CA GLY A 227 -13.98 9.86 7.98
C GLY A 227 -14.16 8.95 9.20
N LYS A 228 -13.09 8.31 9.69
CA LYS A 228 -13.09 7.38 10.83
C LYS A 228 -14.02 6.18 10.66
N PHE A 229 -14.28 5.78 9.41
CA PHE A 229 -14.97 4.53 9.12
C PHE A 229 -14.12 3.36 9.63
N ARG A 230 -14.77 2.38 10.26
CA ARG A 230 -14.08 1.30 10.98
C ARG A 230 -13.91 0.03 10.17
N GLY A 231 -14.54 -0.05 9.00
CA GLY A 231 -14.49 -1.21 8.14
C GLY A 231 -15.30 -1.03 6.87
N THR A 232 -15.16 -2.00 5.98
CA THR A 232 -15.93 -2.10 4.75
C THR A 232 -16.87 -3.32 4.82
N PRO A 233 -18.08 -3.23 4.28
CA PRO A 233 -18.66 -2.02 3.72
C PRO A 233 -19.08 -1.05 4.84
N SER A 234 -18.98 0.25 4.59
CA SER A 234 -19.72 1.26 5.38
C SER A 234 -20.82 1.81 4.49
N VAL A 235 -22.08 1.55 4.85
CA VAL A 235 -23.23 1.83 3.99
C VAL A 235 -24.20 2.78 4.68
N LEU A 236 -24.42 3.94 4.08
CA LEU A 236 -25.23 5.00 4.66
C LEU A 236 -26.42 5.32 3.75
N LEU A 237 -27.66 5.14 4.24
CA LEU A 237 -28.84 5.67 3.57
C LEU A 237 -29.12 7.07 4.10
N ASN A 238 -29.01 8.09 3.24
CA ASN A 238 -29.21 9.50 3.59
C ASN A 238 -28.37 9.92 4.82
N GLY A 239 -27.12 9.45 4.87
CA GLY A 239 -26.17 9.72 5.94
C GLY A 239 -26.35 8.87 7.21
N LYS A 240 -27.32 7.95 7.26
CA LYS A 240 -27.52 7.02 8.39
C LYS A 240 -27.02 5.63 8.05
N ASP A 241 -26.16 5.09 8.91
CA ASP A 241 -25.64 3.74 8.77
C ASP A 241 -26.76 2.70 8.86
N ILE A 242 -26.89 1.89 7.81
CA ILE A 242 -27.95 0.88 7.68
C ILE A 242 -27.70 -0.38 8.54
N PHE A 243 -26.49 -0.50 9.10
CA PHE A 243 -26.06 -1.60 9.97
C PHE A 243 -25.77 -1.17 11.41
N ALA A 244 -26.06 0.09 11.78
CA ALA A 244 -25.83 0.60 13.14
C ALA A 244 -26.65 -0.16 14.20
N ASP A 245 -27.88 -0.60 13.87
CA ASP A 245 -28.66 -1.49 14.72
C ASP A 245 -28.39 -2.95 14.33
N GLN A 246 -27.49 -3.60 15.07
CA GLN A 246 -27.14 -4.99 14.83
C GLN A 246 -28.28 -5.99 15.12
N ALA A 247 -29.26 -5.59 15.95
CA ALA A 247 -30.41 -6.44 16.22
C ALA A 247 -31.45 -6.36 15.09
N ASN A 248 -31.54 -5.22 14.40
CA ASN A 248 -32.49 -4.99 13.31
C ASN A 248 -31.85 -4.26 12.12
N PRO A 249 -30.89 -4.88 11.41
CA PRO A 249 -30.27 -4.25 10.25
C PRO A 249 -31.32 -3.95 9.17
N VAL A 250 -31.11 -2.89 8.39
CA VAL A 250 -32.01 -2.54 7.29
C VAL A 250 -31.86 -3.58 6.19
N THR A 251 -32.84 -4.48 6.07
CA THR A 251 -32.90 -5.49 4.99
C THR A 251 -33.14 -4.85 3.62
N PRO A 252 -32.91 -5.57 2.50
CA PRO A 252 -33.24 -5.05 1.17
C PRO A 252 -34.70 -4.59 1.05
N GLN A 253 -35.65 -5.36 1.58
CA GLN A 253 -37.06 -4.96 1.61
C GLN A 253 -37.29 -3.67 2.39
N LYS A 254 -36.65 -3.51 3.56
CA LYS A 254 -36.79 -2.29 4.37
C LYS A 254 -36.09 -1.08 3.73
N LEU A 255 -34.96 -1.30 3.04
CA LEU A 255 -34.30 -0.27 2.23
C LEU A 255 -35.25 0.25 1.14
N LYS A 256 -35.89 -0.66 0.41
CA LYS A 256 -36.89 -0.34 -0.61
C LYS A 256 -38.04 0.49 -0.05
N GLU A 257 -38.63 0.05 1.06
CA GLU A 257 -39.72 0.77 1.74
C GLU A 257 -39.31 2.19 2.15
N GLN A 258 -38.11 2.34 2.74
CA GLN A 258 -37.58 3.64 3.15
C GLN A 258 -37.36 4.58 1.96
N VAL A 259 -36.80 4.07 0.86
CA VAL A 259 -36.55 4.85 -0.36
C VAL A 259 -37.85 5.27 -1.04
N GLU A 260 -38.83 4.36 -1.16
CA GLU A 260 -40.13 4.67 -1.75
C GLU A 260 -40.93 5.65 -0.87
N ALA A 261 -40.83 5.56 0.45
CA ALA A 261 -41.44 6.52 1.38
C ALA A 261 -40.81 7.92 1.26
N ALA A 262 -39.47 7.99 1.16
CA ALA A 262 -38.77 9.25 0.93
C ALA A 262 -39.17 9.90 -0.42
N ALA A 263 -39.33 9.08 -1.47
CA ALA A 263 -39.79 9.54 -2.78
C ALA A 263 -41.18 10.21 -2.72
N LYS A 264 -42.12 9.63 -1.96
CA LYS A 264 -43.49 10.13 -1.77
C LYS A 264 -43.58 11.36 -0.86
N GLY A 265 -42.47 11.81 -0.26
CA GLY A 265 -42.47 12.92 0.71
C GLY A 265 -43.09 12.55 2.06
N THR A 266 -43.35 11.25 2.30
CA THR A 266 -43.92 10.72 3.55
C THR A 266 -42.84 10.25 4.53
N GLY A 267 -41.56 10.32 4.14
CA GLY A 267 -40.43 10.14 5.04
C GLY A 267 -40.24 11.38 5.91
N GLY A 268 -40.58 11.27 7.20
CA GLY A 268 -40.42 12.33 8.19
C GLY A 268 -39.07 13.04 8.08
N GLY A 269 -39.12 14.37 8.01
CA GLY A 269 -38.00 15.22 7.65
C GLY A 269 -36.75 15.03 8.50
N ALA A 270 -35.62 14.91 7.81
CA ALA A 270 -34.34 15.43 8.24
C ALA A 270 -33.61 15.92 7.00
N GLY A 271 -34.15 16.99 6.39
CA GLY A 271 -33.46 17.73 5.35
C GLY A 271 -32.31 18.53 5.95
N ALA A 272 -31.11 18.27 5.44
CA ALA A 272 -29.95 19.14 5.30
C ALA A 272 -29.66 20.16 6.42
N ALA A 273 -28.61 19.87 7.19
CA ALA A 273 -27.59 20.87 7.49
C ALA A 273 -26.21 20.21 7.34
N SER A 274 -25.39 20.80 6.47
CA SER A 274 -23.95 20.58 6.41
C SER A 274 -23.34 20.81 7.79
N ALA A 275 -23.07 19.74 8.53
CA ALA A 275 -22.28 19.78 9.75
C ALA A 275 -21.45 18.50 9.84
N SER A 276 -20.14 18.68 9.73
CA SER A 276 -19.14 17.66 10.03
C SER A 276 -19.34 17.20 11.49
N PRO A 277 -19.60 15.91 11.78
CA PRO A 277 -19.60 15.46 13.16
C PRO A 277 -18.18 15.13 13.60
N SER A 278 -17.65 15.97 14.48
CA SER A 278 -16.53 15.62 15.38
C SER A 278 -17.07 14.64 16.44
N PRO A 279 -16.41 13.51 16.74
CA PRO A 279 -16.93 12.58 17.73
C PRO A 279 -16.74 13.11 19.15
N SER A 280 -17.86 13.21 19.85
CA SER A 280 -17.95 13.42 21.30
C SER A 280 -17.36 12.21 22.03
N ALA A 281 -16.49 12.49 23.00
CA ALA A 281 -15.91 11.49 23.90
C ALA A 281 -16.98 11.07 24.92
N SER A 282 -17.33 9.79 24.94
CA SER A 282 -18.00 9.18 26.09
C SER A 282 -16.97 8.41 26.89
N ALA A 283 -16.53 9.02 27.98
CA ALA A 283 -15.78 8.37 29.03
C ALA A 283 -16.70 7.40 29.78
N SER A 284 -16.32 6.12 29.85
CA SER A 284 -16.76 5.24 30.93
C SER A 284 -15.59 5.05 31.88
N ALA A 285 -15.73 5.71 33.03
CA ALA A 285 -14.92 5.47 34.20
C ALA A 285 -15.20 4.07 34.74
N SER A 286 -14.14 3.29 34.95
CA SER A 286 -14.14 2.25 35.98
C SER A 286 -12.91 2.51 36.83
N GLY A 287 -13.16 3.12 38.00
CA GLY A 287 -12.14 3.41 38.97
C GLY A 287 -11.75 2.17 39.75
N SER A 288 -10.45 2.01 40.01
CA SER A 288 -9.93 1.35 41.20
C SER A 288 -8.55 1.91 41.48
N SER A 289 -8.56 2.85 42.41
CA SER A 289 -7.49 3.30 43.32
C SER A 289 -6.16 2.53 43.31
N PHE A 290 -5.06 3.26 43.21
CA PHE A 290 -3.99 3.14 44.21
C PHE A 290 -3.21 4.45 44.37
N SER A 291 -3.05 4.84 45.63
CA SER A 291 -2.48 6.08 46.12
C SER A 291 -0.95 6.08 46.02
N SER A 292 -0.38 7.25 45.72
CA SER A 292 1.06 7.52 45.82
C SER A 292 1.45 7.83 47.27
N SER A 293 2.49 7.17 47.79
CA SER A 293 3.24 7.68 48.94
C SER A 293 4.75 7.51 48.76
N LYS A 294 5.45 8.64 48.96
CA LYS A 294 6.91 8.80 49.06
C LYS A 294 7.55 7.89 50.13
N GLY A 295 8.84 7.56 49.94
CA GLY A 295 9.80 7.55 51.05
C GLY A 295 10.81 6.40 51.14
N SER A 296 12.02 6.65 50.63
CA SER A 296 13.32 6.56 51.32
C SER A 296 13.83 5.26 52.02
N LYS A 297 15.09 4.94 51.65
CA LYS A 297 16.18 4.24 52.38
C LYS A 297 16.19 2.70 52.53
N GLY A 298 17.23 2.10 51.94
CA GLY A 298 18.27 1.40 52.72
C GLY A 298 18.55 -0.08 52.40
N SER A 299 19.85 -0.37 52.12
CA SER A 299 20.59 -1.59 52.51
C SER A 299 20.26 -2.92 51.78
N LYS A 300 21.08 -3.34 50.79
CA LYS A 300 22.28 -4.24 50.86
C LYS A 300 21.97 -5.75 50.74
N THR A 301 22.84 -6.43 49.98
CA THR A 301 23.16 -7.88 49.91
C THR A 301 22.07 -8.80 49.36
N SER A 302 22.30 -9.84 48.54
CA SER A 302 23.50 -10.52 48.01
C SER A 302 23.05 -11.64 47.05
N GLY A 303 23.95 -12.08 46.16
CA GLY A 303 23.95 -13.41 45.53
C GLY A 303 23.21 -13.49 44.18
N SER A 304 23.86 -13.68 43.04
CA SER A 304 24.71 -14.79 42.55
C SER A 304 23.92 -15.90 41.85
N GLY A 305 24.36 -16.25 40.63
CA GLY A 305 24.05 -17.51 39.96
C GLY A 305 23.24 -17.31 38.68
N THR A 306 23.84 -17.34 37.48
CA THR A 306 24.07 -18.57 36.65
C THR A 306 22.77 -19.27 36.27
N SER A 307 22.52 -19.82 35.09
CA SER A 307 23.21 -19.97 33.81
C SER A 307 22.21 -20.77 32.94
N SER A 308 22.12 -20.42 31.66
CA SER A 308 21.99 -21.29 30.46
C SER A 308 21.51 -22.76 30.54
N ALA A 309 20.97 -23.20 29.40
CA ALA A 309 20.78 -24.58 28.90
C ALA A 309 19.41 -25.21 29.22
N SER A 310 18.72 -25.98 28.38
CA SER A 310 18.89 -26.40 26.98
C SER A 310 17.62 -27.14 26.58
N SER A 311 17.19 -27.04 25.32
CA SER A 311 16.24 -27.96 24.70
C SER A 311 16.93 -28.66 23.53
N PRO A 312 16.73 -29.97 23.37
CA PRO A 312 16.63 -30.52 22.02
C PRO A 312 15.40 -31.44 21.89
N SER A 313 14.56 -31.18 20.89
CA SER A 313 13.66 -32.20 20.34
C SER A 313 14.31 -32.81 19.12
N ALA A 314 14.64 -34.10 19.23
CA ALA A 314 15.14 -34.92 18.14
C ALA A 314 13.96 -35.48 17.33
N ALA A 315 14.03 -35.30 16.02
CA ALA A 315 13.21 -35.99 15.04
C ALA A 315 13.62 -37.47 14.95
N LYS A 316 12.64 -38.36 14.77
CA LYS A 316 12.88 -39.72 14.28
C LYS A 316 11.86 -40.09 13.22
N SER A 317 12.40 -40.33 12.03
CA SER A 317 11.83 -41.01 10.87
C SER A 317 11.61 -42.50 11.13
N SER A 318 10.57 -43.07 10.51
CA SER A 318 10.61 -44.46 10.04
C SER A 318 9.59 -44.69 8.91
N SER A 319 10.14 -45.07 7.76
CA SER A 319 9.52 -45.60 6.55
C SER A 319 9.28 -47.11 6.63
N THR A 320 8.20 -47.60 6.00
CA THR A 320 8.06 -48.90 5.28
C THR A 320 6.61 -49.05 4.82
N THR A 321 6.17 -49.78 3.78
CA THR A 321 6.64 -50.20 2.46
C THR A 321 5.49 -51.03 1.83
N SER A 322 5.24 -50.84 0.53
CA SER A 322 4.62 -51.72 -0.49
C SER A 322 3.25 -52.39 -0.32
N GLY A 323 2.48 -52.29 -1.42
CA GLY A 323 1.52 -53.29 -1.89
C GLY A 323 0.94 -52.94 -3.27
N SER A 324 1.48 -53.53 -4.34
CA SER A 324 1.01 -53.41 -5.75
C SER A 324 0.00 -54.51 -6.15
N ARG A 325 -0.93 -54.18 -7.06
CA ARG A 325 -1.54 -55.00 -8.15
C ARG A 325 -2.62 -54.15 -8.84
N ALA A 326 -2.61 -53.78 -10.13
CA ALA A 326 -2.48 -54.47 -11.42
C ALA A 326 -3.77 -55.18 -11.93
N GLY A 327 -4.21 -54.77 -13.14
CA GLY A 327 -5.23 -55.41 -14.01
C GLY A 327 -6.25 -54.38 -14.56
N SER A 328 -6.08 -53.79 -15.76
CA SER A 328 -6.51 -54.26 -17.12
C SER A 328 -8.01 -54.53 -17.26
N ALA A 329 -8.74 -54.35 -18.36
CA ALA A 329 -8.64 -53.73 -19.68
C ALA A 329 -10.02 -53.96 -20.38
N GLY A 330 -10.33 -53.19 -21.43
CA GLY A 330 -11.38 -53.49 -22.44
C GLY A 330 -12.76 -52.87 -22.16
N ALA A 331 -13.59 -52.48 -23.13
CA ALA A 331 -13.49 -52.49 -24.59
C ALA A 331 -14.56 -51.54 -25.18
N SER A 332 -14.34 -51.18 -26.44
CA SER A 332 -15.12 -50.36 -27.38
C SER A 332 -16.36 -51.05 -27.98
N GLN A 333 -17.14 -50.26 -28.76
CA GLN A 333 -18.27 -50.55 -29.68
C GLN A 333 -19.65 -50.26 -29.05
N GLY A 334 -20.63 -49.58 -29.67
CA GLY A 334 -20.89 -49.17 -31.05
C GLY A 334 -22.30 -49.64 -31.48
N ALA A 335 -23.19 -48.71 -31.92
CA ALA A 335 -24.47 -48.86 -32.67
C ALA A 335 -25.44 -47.73 -32.20
N ALA A 336 -26.00 -46.81 -32.99
CA ALA A 336 -26.77 -46.88 -34.25
C ALA A 336 -28.08 -47.68 -34.12
N GLU A 337 -29.23 -46.97 -34.06
CA GLU A 337 -30.40 -47.06 -34.96
C GLU A 337 -31.63 -46.33 -34.38
N ASP A 338 -32.40 -45.74 -35.31
CA ASP A 338 -33.72 -45.07 -35.28
C ASP A 338 -34.01 -43.89 -34.33
#